data_AF-A0A7D8Z2T4-F1
#
_entry.id   AF-A0A7D8Z2T4-F1
#
_cell.length_a   1.000
_cell.length_b   1.000
_cell.length_c   1.000
_cell.angle_alpha   90.00
_cell.angle_beta   90.00
_cell.angle_gamma   90.00
#
_symmetry.space_group_name_H-M   'P 1'
#
loop_
_entity.id
_entity.type
_entity.pdbx_description
1 polymer ?
#
loop_
_entity_poly.entity_id
_entity_poly.type
_entity_poly.pdbx_seq_one_letter_code
_entity_poly.pdbx_strand_id
1 'polypeptide(L)'
;MSHSPHSHNGDHLDGATVIGANDQAYALNKQASASSSSKQYLLPPAPQRAPPAARAENLPFVDTSSYLDEKRDLLVKIGKGGVAQALHDLDTELKNKGHTGIISDKRPHQFIGREVNPGSFGLYEFASGPKLILEPGRYPGLPLSNWIGCTWHGTYDIATNFPPLKNEGSLMVPDPYLAKLGLTVVQVSQNQAAVCVDPQMRVFVVSDGGFVAMATSGAYRVLGLVDQTHLRDEVKDHYSGQVLGHTQVVKFPGKGDQYVAATFVDIPANNVAILQRKEELFELGAGQHYLTAANVTIRGFFTKGEVQQELQCDNLYTRDQVPVWLRIYLRFQLLYPLQLARHGYPTPFDALQDKTRSILTQIVAHLDYSAMARTRNAAPDVDIAEHAEDDSAGAIFVSAVRMQAIDELKVVASEYGIKLEDLAIIDRRFKGEIAAKLDSLTTRALEAQVESANLDRENANKRRKQEGDAKVLELQNAMKRATAETDAQNTIQAARAKAESALIQAEADAKAIKVRAEAQAQAVRVQAAIDAEIRDDFARGLAKSRVEVERTRAFGSRTVFAPIEAYQSGGMVGMGMVAGSRLVEDVPVRANGSK
;
A
#
# COMPACT_ATOMS: atom_id res chain seq x y z
N MET A 1 -9.77 47.65 -64.05
CA MET A 1 -9.02 48.11 -62.87
C MET A 1 -9.12 47.00 -61.83
N SER A 2 -8.14 46.08 -61.70
CA SER A 2 -6.80 46.23 -61.07
C SER A 2 -6.91 46.38 -59.54
N HIS A 3 -6.30 45.57 -58.65
CA HIS A 3 -5.25 44.53 -58.82
C HIS A 3 -5.39 43.35 -57.82
N SER A 4 -4.72 42.26 -58.19
CA SER A 4 -4.17 41.10 -57.45
C SER A 4 -4.18 41.02 -55.92
N PRO A 5 -4.23 39.78 -55.37
CA PRO A 5 -3.45 39.34 -54.21
C PRO A 5 -2.27 38.43 -54.61
N HIS A 6 -1.16 38.48 -53.87
CA HIS A 6 0.02 37.63 -54.06
C HIS A 6 0.52 37.06 -52.73
N SER A 7 0.77 35.74 -52.71
CA SER A 7 1.83 35.01 -51.98
C SER A 7 1.87 35.06 -50.43
N HIS A 8 2.53 34.15 -49.70
CA HIS A 8 3.39 33.00 -50.08
C HIS A 8 3.29 31.84 -49.06
N ASN A 9 3.93 30.71 -49.38
CA ASN A 9 4.04 29.51 -48.55
C ASN A 9 4.81 29.76 -47.23
N GLY A 10 4.54 28.93 -46.23
CA GLY A 10 5.46 28.67 -45.11
C GLY A 10 5.74 27.17 -45.02
N ASP A 11 6.92 26.75 -45.46
CA ASP A 11 7.37 25.36 -45.38
C ASP A 11 7.93 25.00 -43.99
N HIS A 12 7.87 23.71 -43.67
CA HIS A 12 8.61 23.09 -42.57
C HIS A 12 10.11 23.42 -42.63
N LEU A 13 10.73 23.64 -41.47
CA LEU A 13 12.08 23.15 -41.20
C LEU A 13 12.26 22.82 -39.70
N ASP A 14 12.83 21.65 -39.44
CA ASP A 14 13.27 21.21 -38.11
C ASP A 14 14.47 22.02 -37.61
N GLY A 15 14.56 22.19 -36.29
CA GLY A 15 15.57 23.01 -35.61
C GLY A 15 16.17 22.36 -34.37
N ALA A 16 16.41 21.04 -34.40
CA ALA A 16 17.09 20.34 -33.31
C ALA A 16 18.59 20.69 -33.28
N THR A 17 19.00 21.53 -32.32
CA THR A 17 20.42 21.90 -32.15
C THR A 17 21.09 20.98 -31.13
N VAL A 18 21.84 20.00 -31.63
CA VAL A 18 22.81 19.22 -30.86
C VAL A 18 24.10 20.02 -30.75
N ILE A 19 24.66 20.17 -29.53
CA ILE A 19 26.05 20.59 -29.33
C ILE A 19 26.75 19.53 -28.50
N GLY A 20 27.62 18.76 -29.15
CA GLY A 20 28.52 17.81 -28.52
C GLY A 20 29.98 18.21 -28.71
N ALA A 21 30.72 18.16 -27.61
CA ALA A 21 32.16 17.91 -27.44
C ALA A 21 33.17 18.36 -28.53
N ASN A 22 34.20 19.08 -28.10
CA ASN A 22 35.56 18.53 -27.93
C ASN A 22 36.42 19.58 -27.19
N ASP A 23 37.12 19.29 -26.08
CA ASP A 23 38.15 18.29 -25.73
C ASP A 23 39.58 18.87 -25.79
N GLN A 24 40.25 18.85 -24.63
CA GLN A 24 41.70 18.70 -24.34
C GLN A 24 42.20 19.62 -23.21
N ALA A 25 43.14 19.24 -22.33
CA ALA A 25 43.55 17.93 -21.78
C ALA A 25 44.60 18.14 -20.63
N TYR A 26 44.84 17.09 -19.82
CA TYR A 26 45.94 16.93 -18.82
C TYR A 26 45.90 17.85 -17.56
N ALA A 27 46.12 17.36 -16.32
CA ALA A 27 47.11 16.35 -15.94
C ALA A 27 46.78 15.50 -14.68
N LEU A 28 47.38 14.31 -14.67
CA LEU A 28 47.66 13.34 -13.59
C LEU A 28 47.19 13.63 -12.14
N ASN A 29 46.55 12.62 -11.52
CA ASN A 29 47.28 11.82 -10.51
C ASN A 29 46.78 10.36 -10.42
N LYS A 30 47.66 9.42 -10.03
CA LYS A 30 47.39 7.97 -10.01
C LYS A 30 48.05 7.33 -8.78
N GLN A 31 47.47 6.21 -8.32
CA GLN A 31 47.94 5.29 -7.26
C GLN A 31 47.52 5.59 -5.81
N ALA A 32 46.50 4.85 -5.35
CA ALA A 32 46.63 3.93 -4.20
C ALA A 32 45.60 2.80 -4.38
N SER A 33 45.90 1.58 -3.94
CA SER A 33 45.14 0.36 -4.30
C SER A 33 44.76 -0.51 -3.10
N ALA A 34 43.53 -1.04 -3.16
CA ALA A 34 43.07 -2.33 -2.64
C ALA A 34 42.98 -2.60 -1.11
N SER A 35 41.74 -2.74 -0.62
CA SER A 35 41.24 -3.80 0.30
C SER A 35 39.71 -3.63 0.42
N SER A 36 38.90 -4.52 -0.19
CA SER A 36 38.35 -5.78 0.35
C SER A 36 37.10 -5.64 1.22
N SER A 37 35.96 -6.06 0.64
CA SER A 37 34.75 -6.60 1.29
C SER A 37 34.13 -5.87 2.50
N SER A 38 33.09 -5.09 2.24
CA SER A 38 31.73 -5.47 2.66
C SER A 38 30.69 -4.68 1.86
N LYS A 39 29.61 -5.34 1.41
CA LYS A 39 28.43 -4.64 0.88
C LYS A 39 27.56 -4.17 2.04
N GLN A 40 28.03 -3.17 2.79
CA GLN A 40 27.11 -2.37 3.58
C GLN A 40 26.23 -1.57 2.62
N TYR A 41 24.93 -1.68 2.79
CA TYR A 41 23.99 -0.73 2.20
C TYR A 41 24.29 0.62 2.82
N LEU A 42 24.95 1.50 2.04
CA LEU A 42 25.13 2.90 2.39
C LEU A 42 23.76 3.55 2.42
N LEU A 43 23.16 3.58 3.62
CA LEU A 43 22.11 4.53 3.95
C LEU A 43 22.61 5.91 3.51
N PRO A 44 21.82 6.68 2.72
CA PRO A 44 22.20 8.03 2.38
C PRO A 44 22.44 8.82 3.69
N PRO A 45 23.44 9.70 3.74
CA PRO A 45 23.73 10.47 4.94
C PRO A 45 22.46 11.21 5.35
N ALA A 46 22.07 11.07 6.62
CA ALA A 46 20.84 11.68 7.14
C ALA A 46 20.79 13.17 6.75
N PRO A 47 19.65 13.66 6.23
CA PRO A 47 19.57 15.00 5.65
C PRO A 47 20.10 16.01 6.65
N GLN A 48 21.14 16.75 6.26
CA GLN A 48 21.81 17.69 7.13
C GLN A 48 20.77 18.66 7.69
N ARG A 49 20.58 18.61 9.01
CA ARG A 49 19.58 19.41 9.72
C ARG A 49 19.79 20.87 9.32
N ALA A 50 18.84 21.43 8.58
CA ALA A 50 18.95 22.77 8.06
C ALA A 50 19.29 23.74 9.20
N PRO A 51 20.17 24.75 8.98
CA PRO A 51 20.42 25.76 9.99
C PRO A 51 19.09 26.36 10.42
N PRO A 52 18.89 26.64 11.72
CA PRO A 52 17.62 27.15 12.22
C PRO A 52 17.25 28.41 11.43
N ALA A 53 16.05 28.40 10.84
CA ALA A 53 15.57 29.53 10.06
C ALA A 53 15.70 30.81 10.89
N ALA A 54 16.29 31.86 10.30
CA ALA A 54 16.36 33.16 10.94
C ALA A 54 14.94 33.60 11.31
N ARG A 55 14.69 33.86 12.60
CA ARG A 55 13.37 34.33 13.06
C ARG A 55 12.98 35.57 12.28
N ALA A 56 11.69 35.69 11.95
CA ALA A 56 11.14 36.81 11.17
C ALA A 56 11.57 38.19 11.69
N GLU A 57 11.72 38.32 13.02
CA GLU A 57 12.20 39.50 13.76
C GLU A 57 13.59 40.02 13.31
N ASN A 58 14.40 39.20 12.64
CA ASN A 58 15.76 39.53 12.17
C ASN A 58 15.90 39.58 10.63
N LEU A 59 14.78 39.60 9.88
CA LEU A 59 14.85 39.71 8.42
C LEU A 59 15.13 41.16 8.01
N PRO A 60 16.27 41.48 7.35
CA PRO A 60 16.77 42.86 7.15
C PRO A 60 16.04 43.64 6.03
N PHE A 61 14.77 43.33 5.83
CA PHE A 61 13.85 43.89 4.82
C PHE A 61 12.38 43.79 5.27
N VAL A 62 12.08 43.15 6.40
CA VAL A 62 10.86 43.36 7.17
C VAL A 62 11.21 44.48 8.14
N ASP A 63 10.92 45.72 7.75
CA ASP A 63 11.48 46.92 8.38
C ASP A 63 10.80 47.20 9.73
N THR A 64 11.30 46.51 10.77
CA THR A 64 10.86 46.65 12.18
C THR A 64 11.46 47.88 12.86
N SER A 65 12.54 48.44 12.31
CA SER A 65 12.94 49.82 12.55
C SER A 65 11.92 50.74 11.88
N SER A 66 10.99 51.31 12.66
CA SER A 66 10.09 52.32 12.11
C SER A 66 10.95 53.47 11.58
N TYR A 67 10.77 53.81 10.30
CA TYR A 67 11.43 54.95 9.64
C TYR A 67 11.28 56.26 10.44
N LEU A 68 10.22 56.36 11.26
CA LEU A 68 9.93 57.49 12.15
C LEU A 68 10.74 57.52 13.46
N ASP A 69 11.46 56.45 13.79
CA ASP A 69 12.32 56.37 14.98
C ASP A 69 13.75 56.85 14.68
N GLU A 70 14.15 56.90 13.41
CA GLU A 70 15.31 57.68 12.96
C GLU A 70 14.99 59.17 13.12
N LYS A 71 15.82 59.90 13.88
CA LYS A 71 15.67 61.37 13.99
C LYS A 71 16.03 62.05 12.68
N ARG A 72 15.02 62.30 11.84
CA ARG A 72 15.13 63.00 10.56
C ARG A 72 14.76 64.47 10.69
N ASP A 73 15.43 65.31 9.91
CA ASP A 73 15.20 66.75 9.90
C ASP A 73 13.80 67.09 9.36
N LEU A 74 13.10 67.99 10.06
CA LEU A 74 11.78 68.51 9.70
C LEU A 74 10.71 67.40 9.55
N LEU A 75 10.83 66.33 10.35
CA LEU A 75 9.89 65.23 10.43
C LEU A 75 9.63 64.91 11.91
N VAL A 76 8.37 65.08 12.33
CA VAL A 76 7.91 64.92 13.71
C VAL A 76 6.86 63.80 13.78
N LYS A 77 7.12 62.78 14.59
CA LYS A 77 6.17 61.68 14.86
C LYS A 77 5.00 62.21 15.70
N ILE A 78 3.76 61.88 15.31
CA ILE A 78 2.55 62.28 16.04
C ILE A 78 2.46 61.45 17.32
N GLY A 79 2.75 62.08 18.45
CA GLY A 79 2.65 61.49 19.79
C GLY A 79 1.30 61.70 20.46
N LYS A 80 1.27 61.52 21.79
CA LYS A 80 0.06 61.66 22.63
C LYS A 80 -0.61 63.04 22.57
N GLY A 81 0.12 64.09 22.18
CA GLY A 81 -0.42 65.44 21.97
C GLY A 81 -1.18 65.64 20.64
N GLY A 82 -1.27 64.59 19.81
CA GLY A 82 -1.93 64.64 18.50
C GLY A 82 -1.23 65.56 17.49
N VAL A 83 -1.92 65.83 16.39
CA VAL A 83 -1.38 66.60 15.26
C VAL A 83 -1.03 68.03 15.64
N ALA A 84 -1.84 68.67 16.50
CA ALA A 84 -1.62 70.05 16.92
C ALA A 84 -0.27 70.22 17.64
N GLN A 85 0.08 69.31 18.56
CA GLN A 85 1.39 69.33 19.21
C GLN A 85 2.52 69.08 18.21
N ALA A 86 2.37 68.08 17.33
CA ALA A 86 3.39 67.77 16.32
C ALA A 86 3.62 68.94 15.34
N LEU A 87 2.58 69.74 15.04
CA LEU A 87 2.70 70.98 14.27
C LEU A 87 3.43 72.09 15.03
N HIS A 88 3.21 72.24 16.34
CA HIS A 88 3.99 73.17 17.18
C HIS A 88 5.46 72.76 17.30
N ASP A 89 5.73 71.47 17.44
CA ASP A 89 7.09 70.93 17.50
C ASP A 89 7.82 71.15 16.15
N LEU A 90 7.14 70.92 15.02
CA LEU A 90 7.68 71.19 13.67
C LEU A 90 7.90 72.69 13.41
N ASP A 91 6.98 73.56 13.82
CA ASP A 91 7.12 75.02 13.74
C ASP A 91 8.32 75.51 14.56
N THR A 92 8.55 74.92 15.73
CA THR A 92 9.72 75.18 16.58
C THR A 92 11.00 74.70 15.90
N GLU A 93 11.00 73.51 15.28
CA GLU A 93 12.15 73.00 14.54
C GLU A 93 12.51 73.87 13.32
N LEU A 94 11.51 74.33 12.57
CA LEU A 94 11.66 75.25 11.44
C LEU A 94 12.27 76.59 11.88
N LYS A 95 11.73 77.20 12.95
CA LYS A 95 12.25 78.45 13.54
C LYS A 95 13.69 78.29 14.02
N ASN A 96 14.02 77.18 14.68
CA ASN A 96 15.38 76.88 15.15
C ASN A 96 16.38 76.71 14.00
N LYS A 97 15.92 76.27 12.82
CA LYS A 97 16.72 76.16 11.59
C LYS A 97 16.76 77.45 10.75
N GLY A 98 16.16 78.54 11.23
CA GLY A 98 16.12 79.82 10.52
C GLY A 98 15.11 79.89 9.37
N HIS A 99 14.21 78.91 9.25
CA HIS A 99 13.11 78.95 8.30
C HIS A 99 11.93 79.78 8.84
N THR A 100 11.06 80.25 7.93
CA THR A 100 9.80 80.87 8.31
C THR A 100 8.91 79.83 8.99
N GLY A 101 8.42 80.15 10.19
CA GLY A 101 7.47 79.28 10.90
C GLY A 101 6.17 79.07 10.09
N ILE A 102 5.54 77.91 10.27
CA ILE A 102 4.27 77.55 9.62
C ILE A 102 3.05 77.98 10.44
N ILE A 103 3.17 78.20 11.74
CA ILE A 103 2.04 78.62 12.58
C ILE A 103 1.83 80.14 12.48
N SER A 104 0.57 80.55 12.52
CA SER A 104 0.12 81.93 12.47
C SER A 104 -0.13 82.50 13.87
N ASP A 105 0.34 83.72 14.11
CA ASP A 105 0.02 84.50 15.32
C ASP A 105 -1.32 85.29 15.19
N LYS A 106 -2.11 85.05 14.12
CA LYS A 106 -3.42 85.70 13.93
C LYS A 106 -4.44 85.11 14.92
N ARG A 107 -5.08 86.01 15.68
CA ARG A 107 -6.16 85.67 16.63
C ARG A 107 -7.55 85.69 16.00
N PRO A 108 -8.51 84.91 16.52
CA PRO A 108 -9.88 84.90 16.02
C PRO A 108 -10.64 86.20 16.38
N HIS A 109 -11.64 86.53 15.58
CA HIS A 109 -12.55 87.66 15.74
C HIS A 109 -13.95 87.16 16.10
N GLN A 110 -14.67 87.86 16.99
CA GLN A 110 -15.93 87.35 17.55
C GLN A 110 -17.13 87.29 16.58
N PHE A 111 -17.20 88.12 15.54
CA PHE A 111 -18.46 88.36 14.82
C PHE A 111 -18.47 88.00 13.33
N ILE A 112 -17.34 88.09 12.63
CA ILE A 112 -17.27 87.96 11.16
C ILE A 112 -16.06 87.13 10.78
N GLY A 113 -16.23 86.17 9.86
CA GLY A 113 -15.11 85.42 9.28
C GLY A 113 -15.47 84.03 8.77
N ARG A 114 -14.46 83.34 8.23
CA ARG A 114 -14.49 81.89 8.00
C ARG A 114 -14.21 81.19 9.34
N GLU A 115 -14.95 80.14 9.64
CA GLU A 115 -14.87 79.47 10.94
C GLU A 115 -13.84 78.33 10.92
N VAL A 116 -13.01 78.29 11.95
CA VAL A 116 -12.14 77.16 12.31
C VAL A 116 -12.76 76.52 13.54
N ASN A 117 -13.32 75.33 13.36
CA ASN A 117 -13.92 74.59 14.47
C ASN A 117 -12.82 74.05 15.42
N PRO A 118 -13.11 73.83 16.70
CA PRO A 118 -12.25 73.05 17.57
C PRO A 118 -11.96 71.67 16.95
N GLY A 119 -10.69 71.26 16.93
CA GLY A 119 -10.26 70.04 16.23
C GLY A 119 -10.07 70.22 14.72
N SER A 120 -10.24 71.42 14.17
CA SER A 120 -9.84 71.76 12.79
C SER A 120 -8.72 72.80 12.79
N PHE A 121 -8.06 72.98 11.65
CA PHE A 121 -7.14 74.10 11.41
C PHE A 121 -7.48 74.87 10.14
N GLY A 122 -7.22 76.16 10.15
CA GLY A 122 -7.30 77.02 8.96
C GLY A 122 -5.99 77.03 8.20
N LEU A 123 -6.05 76.92 6.87
CA LEU A 123 -4.91 77.17 5.98
C LEU A 123 -5.15 78.46 5.20
N TYR A 124 -4.18 79.38 5.30
CA TYR A 124 -4.10 80.53 4.41
C TYR A 124 -2.66 80.73 3.94
N GLU A 125 -2.51 81.47 2.85
CA GLU A 125 -1.22 81.85 2.28
C GLU A 125 -0.99 83.35 2.49
N PHE A 126 0.24 83.72 2.84
CA PHE A 126 0.64 85.11 3.05
C PHE A 126 2.12 85.28 2.74
N ALA A 127 2.43 86.01 1.67
CA ALA A 127 3.73 86.54 1.22
C ALA A 127 4.97 85.67 1.46
N SER A 128 5.36 85.48 2.72
CA SER A 128 6.32 84.51 3.25
C SER A 128 6.01 83.01 3.00
N GLY A 129 4.82 82.66 2.51
CA GLY A 129 4.39 81.29 2.25
C GLY A 129 3.12 80.88 3.02
N PRO A 130 2.92 79.57 3.27
CA PRO A 130 1.73 79.06 3.95
C PRO A 130 1.74 79.36 5.43
N LYS A 131 0.54 79.48 6.00
CA LYS A 131 0.33 79.69 7.42
C LYS A 131 -0.88 78.90 7.92
N LEU A 132 -0.68 78.23 9.05
CA LEU A 132 -1.65 77.42 9.75
C LEU A 132 -2.24 78.18 10.93
N ILE A 133 -3.55 78.07 11.09
CA ILE A 133 -4.31 78.64 12.20
C ILE A 133 -4.82 77.47 13.03
N LEU A 134 -4.26 77.29 14.23
CA LEU A 134 -4.64 76.23 15.18
C LEU A 134 -5.62 76.72 16.25
N GLU A 135 -5.70 78.03 16.49
CA GLU A 135 -6.70 78.62 17.40
C GLU A 135 -8.11 78.50 16.78
N PRO A 136 -9.11 77.94 17.48
CA PRO A 136 -10.47 77.86 16.99
C PRO A 136 -11.18 79.22 17.08
N GLY A 137 -12.05 79.51 16.11
CA GLY A 137 -12.83 80.74 16.05
C GLY A 137 -13.04 81.25 14.63
N ARG A 138 -13.52 82.49 14.48
CA ARG A 138 -13.82 83.09 13.17
C ARG A 138 -12.72 84.03 12.71
N TYR A 139 -12.25 83.82 11.49
CA TYR A 139 -11.14 84.58 10.92
C TYR A 139 -11.65 85.48 9.79
N PRO A 140 -11.55 86.81 9.93
CA PRO A 140 -12.10 87.73 8.97
C PRO A 140 -11.46 87.56 7.59
N GLY A 141 -12.25 87.63 6.53
CA GLY A 141 -11.71 87.72 5.18
C GLY A 141 -11.20 89.12 4.85
N LEU A 142 -10.71 89.28 3.61
CA LEU A 142 -10.60 90.60 2.98
C LEU A 142 -11.98 91.31 3.08
N PRO A 143 -12.03 92.62 3.41
CA PRO A 143 -10.95 93.60 3.25
C PRO A 143 -10.29 94.10 4.56
N LEU A 144 -10.44 93.40 5.70
CA LEU A 144 -9.88 93.88 6.97
C LEU A 144 -8.34 93.95 6.95
N SER A 145 -7.76 95.02 7.52
CA SER A 145 -6.33 95.38 7.34
C SER A 145 -5.35 94.26 7.66
N ASN A 146 -5.64 93.50 8.73
CA ASN A 146 -4.80 92.40 9.21
C ASN A 146 -4.89 91.15 8.31
N TRP A 147 -5.65 91.19 7.21
CA TRP A 147 -5.82 90.13 6.21
C TRP A 147 -5.47 90.57 4.77
N ILE A 148 -4.91 91.78 4.60
CA ILE A 148 -4.38 92.22 3.30
C ILE A 148 -3.25 91.26 2.87
N GLY A 149 -3.30 90.80 1.61
CA GLY A 149 -2.35 89.82 1.08
C GLY A 149 -2.48 88.40 1.64
N CYS A 150 -3.57 88.09 2.37
CA CYS A 150 -3.86 86.75 2.86
C CYS A 150 -4.93 86.05 2.00
N THR A 151 -4.61 84.90 1.41
CA THR A 151 -5.55 84.06 0.64
C THR A 151 -5.94 82.82 1.44
N TRP A 152 -7.21 82.67 1.78
CA TRP A 152 -7.72 81.50 2.51
C TRP A 152 -7.97 80.32 1.58
N HIS A 153 -7.27 79.20 1.82
CA HIS A 153 -7.35 77.98 1.01
C HIS A 153 -8.40 77.00 1.55
N GLY A 154 -8.44 76.74 2.86
CA GLY A 154 -9.40 75.79 3.44
C GLY A 154 -9.43 75.78 4.97
N THR A 155 -10.53 75.28 5.54
CA THR A 155 -10.56 74.77 6.91
C THR A 155 -10.50 73.25 6.80
N TYR A 156 -9.59 72.61 7.51
CA TYR A 156 -9.40 71.15 7.47
C TYR A 156 -9.57 70.54 8.86
N ASP A 157 -10.31 69.44 8.95
CA ASP A 157 -10.46 68.70 10.20
C ASP A 157 -9.19 67.88 10.49
N ILE A 158 -8.74 67.90 11.74
CA ILE A 158 -7.61 67.10 12.23
C ILE A 158 -8.05 65.64 12.41
N ALA A 159 -9.33 65.38 12.68
CA ALA A 159 -9.83 64.07 13.07
C ALA A 159 -10.32 63.18 11.91
N THR A 160 -10.83 63.75 10.80
CA THR A 160 -11.68 63.01 9.84
C THR A 160 -11.08 62.81 8.44
N ASN A 161 -9.79 62.44 8.39
CA ASN A 161 -8.92 62.13 7.23
C ASN A 161 -7.99 63.28 6.84
N PHE A 162 -6.69 63.08 7.10
CA PHE A 162 -5.66 63.98 6.64
C PHE A 162 -4.58 63.26 5.81
N PRO A 163 -4.28 63.74 4.59
CA PRO A 163 -4.92 64.86 3.89
C PRO A 163 -6.38 64.56 3.51
N PRO A 164 -7.22 65.56 3.21
CA PRO A 164 -8.59 65.33 2.74
C PRO A 164 -8.55 64.66 1.36
N LEU A 165 -8.77 63.36 1.34
CA LEU A 165 -8.56 62.53 0.16
C LEU A 165 -9.69 62.75 -0.84
N LYS A 166 -9.42 63.51 -1.91
CA LYS A 166 -10.27 63.45 -3.11
C LYS A 166 -10.00 62.11 -3.80
N ASN A 167 -11.04 61.28 -3.88
CA ASN A 167 -11.03 60.03 -4.65
C ASN A 167 -10.99 60.33 -6.16
N GLU A 168 -9.82 60.74 -6.67
CA GLU A 168 -9.53 60.79 -8.11
C GLU A 168 -9.07 59.40 -8.57
N GLY A 169 -10.00 58.44 -8.50
CA GLY A 169 -9.77 57.02 -8.80
C GLY A 169 -9.24 56.23 -7.60
N SER A 170 -8.37 55.24 -7.86
CA SER A 170 -7.74 54.39 -6.81
C SER A 170 -6.63 55.10 -6.02
N LEU A 171 -6.40 56.39 -6.25
CA LEU A 171 -5.28 57.14 -5.71
C LEU A 171 -5.75 58.17 -4.68
N MET A 172 -5.15 58.09 -3.50
CA MET A 172 -5.38 59.01 -2.39
C MET A 172 -4.41 60.19 -2.51
N VAL A 173 -4.80 61.22 -3.28
CA VAL A 173 -3.93 62.38 -3.54
C VAL A 173 -4.06 63.39 -2.39
N PRO A 174 -2.95 63.87 -1.79
CA PRO A 174 -2.98 65.02 -0.89
C PRO A 174 -3.57 66.26 -1.57
N ASP A 175 -4.19 67.16 -0.80
CA ASP A 175 -4.68 68.42 -1.34
C ASP A 175 -3.56 69.11 -2.17
N PRO A 176 -3.77 69.44 -3.45
CA PRO A 176 -2.78 70.09 -4.29
C PRO A 176 -2.18 71.36 -3.67
N TYR A 177 -2.93 72.05 -2.79
CA TYR A 177 -2.41 73.18 -2.03
C TYR A 177 -1.41 72.71 -0.97
N LEU A 178 -1.77 71.80 -0.05
CA LEU A 178 -0.83 71.26 0.95
C LEU A 178 0.43 70.65 0.32
N ALA A 179 0.28 69.93 -0.80
CA ALA A 179 1.42 69.37 -1.53
C ALA A 179 2.35 70.46 -2.14
N LYS A 180 1.80 71.53 -2.73
CA LYS A 180 2.58 72.69 -3.21
C LYS A 180 3.35 73.39 -2.09
N LEU A 181 2.85 73.29 -0.86
CA LEU A 181 3.40 73.95 0.31
C LEU A 181 4.50 73.13 0.99
N GLY A 182 4.78 71.90 0.53
CA GLY A 182 5.80 71.02 1.13
C GLY A 182 5.41 70.42 2.50
N LEU A 183 4.27 70.84 3.06
CA LEU A 183 3.74 70.34 4.32
C LEU A 183 2.94 69.05 4.08
N THR A 184 3.39 67.97 4.72
CA THR A 184 2.73 66.67 4.68
C THR A 184 2.36 66.25 6.09
N VAL A 185 1.07 65.99 6.30
CA VAL A 185 0.54 65.45 7.54
C VAL A 185 -0.12 64.12 7.20
N VAL A 186 0.25 63.08 7.93
CA VAL A 186 -0.28 61.72 7.76
C VAL A 186 -0.68 61.22 9.12
N GLN A 187 -1.95 60.86 9.28
CA GLN A 187 -2.46 60.20 10.47
C GLN A 187 -3.20 58.93 10.07
N VAL A 188 -2.91 57.83 10.74
CA VAL A 188 -3.49 56.51 10.49
C VAL A 188 -4.20 55.99 11.75
N SER A 189 -5.29 55.26 11.55
CA SER A 189 -5.95 54.50 12.61
C SER A 189 -5.12 53.27 13.01
N GLN A 190 -5.43 52.66 14.15
CA GLN A 190 -4.75 51.46 14.68
C GLN A 190 -4.76 50.27 13.70
N ASN A 191 -5.81 50.15 12.89
CA ASN A 191 -5.95 49.08 11.90
C ASN A 191 -5.49 49.51 10.49
N GLN A 192 -4.83 50.66 10.37
CA GLN A 192 -4.47 51.25 9.08
C GLN A 192 -2.99 51.56 8.99
N ALA A 193 -2.45 51.38 7.79
CA ALA A 193 -1.09 51.76 7.45
C ALA A 193 -1.07 52.70 6.24
N ALA A 194 -0.24 53.74 6.30
CA ALA A 194 0.03 54.62 5.17
C ALA A 194 1.36 54.27 4.54
N VAL A 195 1.35 53.98 3.24
CA VAL A 195 2.59 53.85 2.45
C VAL A 195 3.02 55.23 2.01
N CYS A 196 4.20 55.65 2.43
CA CYS A 196 4.74 56.97 2.20
C CYS A 196 6.07 56.90 1.45
N VAL A 197 6.39 57.97 0.74
CA VAL A 197 7.66 58.16 0.03
C VAL A 197 8.31 59.43 0.56
N ASP A 198 9.60 59.34 0.88
CA ASP A 198 10.40 60.48 1.31
C ASP A 198 10.90 61.33 0.10
N PRO A 199 11.41 62.56 0.34
CA PRO A 199 11.98 63.37 -0.74
C PRO A 199 13.17 62.75 -1.49
N GLN A 200 13.76 61.67 -0.97
CA GLN A 200 14.83 60.89 -1.60
C GLN A 200 14.32 59.62 -2.31
N MET A 201 13.00 59.52 -2.53
CA MET A 201 12.31 58.40 -3.17
C MET A 201 12.39 57.06 -2.41
N ARG A 202 12.70 57.08 -1.10
CA ARG A 202 12.63 55.88 -0.25
C ARG A 202 11.19 55.62 0.17
N VAL A 203 10.72 54.39 0.04
CA VAL A 203 9.40 53.97 0.54
C VAL A 203 9.50 53.59 2.01
N PHE A 204 8.56 54.05 2.82
CA PHE A 204 8.39 53.64 4.20
C PHE A 204 6.91 53.44 4.53
N VAL A 205 6.63 52.63 5.55
CA VAL A 205 5.27 52.37 6.04
C VAL A 205 5.11 53.02 7.40
N VAL A 206 3.96 53.66 7.62
CA VAL A 206 3.56 54.22 8.91
C VAL A 206 2.33 53.46 9.37
N SER A 207 2.53 52.58 10.34
CA SER A 207 1.50 51.97 11.18
C SER A 207 1.46 52.68 12.54
N ASP A 208 0.29 52.71 13.18
CA ASP A 208 0.04 53.29 14.51
C ASP A 208 0.48 54.75 14.70
N GLY A 209 -0.47 55.68 14.54
CA GLY A 209 -0.27 57.10 14.83
C GLY A 209 -0.07 57.93 13.56
N GLY A 210 1.14 58.42 13.31
CA GLY A 210 1.39 59.26 12.14
C GLY A 210 2.63 60.15 12.23
N PHE A 211 2.76 61.07 11.28
CA PHE A 211 3.82 62.08 11.26
C PHE A 211 3.36 63.41 10.61
N VAL A 212 4.07 64.47 10.97
CA VAL A 212 3.99 65.79 10.36
C VAL A 212 5.39 66.09 9.82
N ALA A 213 5.53 66.40 8.54
CA ALA A 213 6.82 66.73 7.94
C ALA A 213 6.73 67.94 7.00
N MET A 214 7.83 68.70 6.91
CA MET A 214 8.00 69.81 5.98
C MET A 214 9.20 69.54 5.08
N ALA A 215 8.98 69.39 3.78
CA ALA A 215 10.06 69.25 2.82
C ALA A 215 10.49 70.63 2.29
N THR A 216 11.76 71.01 2.52
CA THR A 216 12.38 72.20 1.89
C THR A 216 12.88 71.93 0.48
N SER A 217 13.12 70.65 0.15
CA SER A 217 13.46 70.15 -1.19
C SER A 217 12.76 68.81 -1.41
N GLY A 218 12.14 68.63 -2.57
CA GLY A 218 11.23 67.51 -2.84
C GLY A 218 9.92 67.61 -2.04
N ALA A 219 9.23 66.48 -1.86
CA ALA A 219 8.00 66.39 -1.07
C ALA A 219 7.85 64.99 -0.48
N TYR A 220 7.34 64.90 0.75
CA TYR A 220 6.79 63.64 1.25
C TYR A 220 5.47 63.35 0.52
N ARG A 221 5.23 62.08 0.15
CA ARG A 221 4.03 61.70 -0.61
C ARG A 221 3.40 60.44 -0.03
N VAL A 222 2.12 60.50 0.28
CA VAL A 222 1.31 59.31 0.55
C VAL A 222 1.01 58.65 -0.80
N LEU A 223 1.30 57.34 -0.92
CA LEU A 223 0.96 56.54 -2.11
C LEU A 223 -0.40 55.86 -1.97
N GLY A 224 -0.74 55.43 -0.74
CA GLY A 224 -1.98 54.76 -0.45
C GLY A 224 -2.16 54.48 1.04
N LEU A 225 -3.42 54.32 1.43
CA LEU A 225 -3.86 53.84 2.74
C LEU A 225 -4.27 52.37 2.60
N VAL A 226 -3.83 51.52 3.51
CA VAL A 226 -4.14 50.10 3.57
C VAL A 226 -4.81 49.79 4.91
N ASP A 227 -5.94 49.07 4.87
CA ASP A 227 -6.50 48.43 6.06
C ASP A 227 -5.73 47.13 6.31
N GLN A 228 -5.02 47.06 7.43
CA GLN A 228 -4.21 45.90 7.80
C GLN A 228 -5.08 44.69 8.18
N THR A 229 -6.35 44.91 8.57
CA THR A 229 -7.29 43.86 8.97
C THR A 229 -8.06 43.23 7.81
N HIS A 230 -8.16 43.90 6.66
CA HIS A 230 -8.89 43.43 5.48
C HIS A 230 -8.10 43.65 4.19
N LEU A 231 -7.00 42.92 4.04
CA LEU A 231 -6.23 42.89 2.79
C LEU A 231 -7.06 42.27 1.65
N ARG A 232 -6.93 42.82 0.44
CA ARG A 232 -7.84 42.54 -0.69
C ARG A 232 -7.60 41.23 -1.43
N ASP A 233 -6.33 40.85 -1.61
CA ASP A 233 -5.94 39.81 -2.57
C ASP A 233 -5.71 38.49 -1.81
N GLU A 234 -6.75 37.67 -1.74
CA GLU A 234 -6.76 36.37 -1.07
C GLU A 234 -5.93 35.33 -1.85
N VAL A 235 -4.99 34.67 -1.15
CA VAL A 235 -4.15 33.59 -1.71
C VAL A 235 -4.66 32.25 -1.19
N LYS A 236 -5.17 31.41 -2.10
CA LYS A 236 -5.65 30.07 -1.82
C LYS A 236 -4.70 29.01 -2.33
N ASP A 237 -4.63 27.89 -1.61
CA ASP A 237 -4.08 26.66 -2.15
C ASP A 237 -4.96 26.18 -3.32
N HIS A 238 -4.33 25.81 -4.44
CA HIS A 238 -5.03 25.37 -5.64
C HIS A 238 -5.84 24.10 -5.40
N TYR A 239 -5.38 23.24 -4.50
CA TYR A 239 -5.94 21.91 -4.29
C TYR A 239 -6.93 21.81 -3.12
N SER A 240 -6.52 22.21 -1.91
CA SER A 240 -7.40 22.17 -0.74
C SER A 240 -8.41 23.30 -0.71
N GLY A 241 -8.20 24.37 -1.50
CA GLY A 241 -8.97 25.61 -1.42
C GLY A 241 -8.76 26.40 -0.11
N GLN A 242 -7.87 25.94 0.78
CA GLN A 242 -7.57 26.61 2.04
C GLN A 242 -6.92 27.98 1.77
N VAL A 243 -7.33 28.99 2.54
CA VAL A 243 -6.70 30.31 2.52
C VAL A 243 -5.31 30.21 3.14
N LEU A 244 -4.29 30.45 2.33
CA LEU A 244 -2.88 30.43 2.73
C LEU A 244 -2.43 31.79 3.29
N GLY A 245 -3.07 32.88 2.84
CA GLY A 245 -2.90 34.22 3.39
C GLY A 245 -3.62 35.27 2.55
N HIS A 246 -3.48 36.53 2.94
CA HIS A 246 -3.95 37.67 2.15
C HIS A 246 -2.78 38.59 1.81
N THR A 247 -2.89 39.28 0.68
CA THR A 247 -1.91 40.26 0.23
C THR A 247 -2.61 41.56 -0.19
N GLN A 248 -1.85 42.66 -0.18
CA GLN A 248 -2.27 43.88 -0.87
C GLN A 248 -1.05 44.64 -1.37
N VAL A 249 -1.00 44.88 -2.67
CA VAL A 249 0.14 45.55 -3.32
C VAL A 249 -0.17 47.03 -3.53
N VAL A 250 0.61 47.91 -2.89
CA VAL A 250 0.59 49.35 -3.14
C VAL A 250 1.64 49.69 -4.19
N LYS A 251 1.22 50.39 -5.24
CA LYS A 251 2.03 50.70 -6.42
C LYS A 251 2.26 52.19 -6.56
N PHE A 252 3.35 52.58 -7.21
CA PHE A 252 3.61 53.98 -7.53
C PHE A 252 2.58 54.53 -8.55
N PRO A 253 2.01 55.73 -8.34
CA PRO A 253 1.10 56.35 -9.29
C PRO A 253 1.85 56.90 -10.51
N GLY A 254 1.57 56.34 -11.69
CA GLY A 254 2.14 56.75 -12.97
C GLY A 254 1.39 56.17 -14.18
N LYS A 255 1.65 56.74 -15.37
CA LYS A 255 1.06 56.29 -16.66
C LYS A 255 1.86 55.17 -17.37
N GLY A 256 2.78 54.51 -16.67
CA GLY A 256 3.63 53.44 -17.21
C GLY A 256 3.67 52.23 -16.28
N ASP A 257 4.71 51.39 -16.41
CA ASP A 257 4.88 50.20 -15.58
C ASP A 257 4.80 50.54 -14.09
N GLN A 258 3.82 49.91 -13.43
CA GLN A 258 3.47 50.22 -12.06
C GLN A 258 4.42 49.51 -11.09
N TYR A 259 5.54 50.15 -10.78
CA TYR A 259 6.47 49.67 -9.76
C TYR A 259 5.74 49.45 -8.43
N VAL A 260 6.02 48.31 -7.80
CA VAL A 260 5.54 47.99 -6.45
C VAL A 260 6.31 48.85 -5.45
N ALA A 261 5.58 49.61 -4.63
CA ALA A 261 6.15 50.42 -3.58
C ALA A 261 6.20 49.66 -2.25
N ALA A 262 5.09 49.00 -1.89
CA ALA A 262 5.02 48.14 -0.72
C ALA A 262 4.03 46.98 -0.96
N THR A 263 4.33 45.83 -0.36
CA THR A 263 3.41 44.68 -0.32
C THR A 263 3.06 44.37 1.13
N PHE A 264 1.78 44.46 1.46
CA PHE A 264 1.25 43.99 2.73
C PHE A 264 0.91 42.50 2.62
N VAL A 265 1.16 41.78 3.70
CA VAL A 265 0.97 40.33 3.79
C VAL A 265 0.38 40.01 5.15
N ASP A 266 -0.74 39.29 5.16
CA ASP A 266 -1.33 38.72 6.37
C ASP A 266 -1.27 37.19 6.27
N ILE A 267 -0.60 36.57 7.24
CA ILE A 267 -0.29 35.15 7.25
C ILE A 267 -1.01 34.49 8.44
N PRO A 268 -2.06 33.69 8.19
CA PRO A 268 -2.79 32.96 9.23
C PRO A 268 -1.88 32.05 10.08
N ALA A 269 -2.36 31.70 11.27
CA ALA A 269 -1.72 30.72 12.12
C ALA A 269 -1.47 29.39 11.38
N ASN A 270 -0.30 28.80 11.59
CA ASN A 270 0.21 27.61 10.91
C ASN A 270 0.54 27.76 9.42
N ASN A 271 0.39 28.95 8.81
CA ASN A 271 0.87 29.23 7.47
C ASN A 271 2.22 29.98 7.50
N VAL A 272 2.90 30.01 6.35
CA VAL A 272 4.12 30.77 6.11
C VAL A 272 4.14 31.31 4.68
N ALA A 273 4.85 32.42 4.47
CA ALA A 273 5.23 32.87 3.13
C ALA A 273 6.73 32.67 2.94
N ILE A 274 7.15 32.23 1.76
CA ILE A 274 8.57 32.23 1.39
C ILE A 274 8.87 33.46 0.56
N LEU A 275 9.84 34.23 1.02
CA LEU A 275 10.33 35.43 0.38
C LEU A 275 11.64 35.12 -0.34
N GLN A 276 11.81 35.68 -1.53
CA GLN A 276 13.02 35.55 -2.33
C GLN A 276 13.68 36.92 -2.48
N ARG A 277 14.98 36.99 -2.17
CA ARG A 277 15.82 38.16 -2.41
C ARG A 277 17.03 37.72 -3.20
N LYS A 278 17.07 38.04 -4.50
CA LYS A 278 18.03 37.47 -5.46
C LYS A 278 17.94 35.93 -5.47
N GLU A 279 18.96 35.24 -4.93
CA GLU A 279 19.06 33.78 -4.84
C GLU A 279 18.76 33.25 -3.42
N GLU A 280 18.68 34.13 -2.42
CA GLU A 280 18.41 33.76 -1.04
C GLU A 280 16.91 33.63 -0.78
N LEU A 281 16.53 32.59 -0.03
CA LEU A 281 15.15 32.31 0.38
C LEU A 281 15.01 32.48 1.89
N PHE A 282 13.97 33.20 2.30
CA PHE A 282 13.66 33.51 3.69
C PHE A 282 12.25 33.06 4.03
N GLU A 283 12.07 32.59 5.26
CA GLU A 283 10.76 32.15 5.76
C GLU A 283 10.12 33.26 6.59
N LEU A 284 8.93 33.70 6.18
CA LEU A 284 8.10 34.64 6.90
C LEU A 284 6.99 33.87 7.65
N GLY A 285 6.96 34.02 8.98
CA GLY A 285 6.02 33.33 9.85
C GLY A 285 4.61 33.94 9.85
N ALA A 286 3.69 33.31 10.59
CA ALA A 286 2.35 33.84 10.83
C ALA A 286 2.38 35.25 11.44
N GLY A 287 1.40 36.09 11.09
CA GLY A 287 1.28 37.49 11.48
C GLY A 287 1.09 38.44 10.30
N GLN A 288 0.91 39.72 10.63
CA GLN A 288 0.83 40.81 9.66
C GLN A 288 2.20 41.42 9.43
N HIS A 289 2.58 41.55 8.16
CA HIS A 289 3.89 42.02 7.72
C HIS A 289 3.75 42.98 6.54
N TYR A 290 4.73 43.86 6.36
CA TYR A 290 4.84 44.71 5.19
C TYR A 290 6.26 44.66 4.62
N LEU A 291 6.36 44.67 3.30
CA LEU A 291 7.61 44.59 2.54
C LEU A 291 7.78 45.87 1.73
N THR A 292 8.78 46.69 2.07
CA THR A 292 9.12 47.95 1.38
C THR A 292 10.29 47.78 0.40
N ALA A 293 11.06 46.70 0.54
CA ALA A 293 12.25 46.45 -0.27
C ALA A 293 11.88 45.93 -1.67
N ALA A 294 12.04 46.77 -2.70
CA ALA A 294 11.70 46.44 -4.10
C ALA A 294 12.47 45.24 -4.71
N ASN A 295 13.49 44.69 -4.02
CA ASN A 295 14.23 43.50 -4.43
C ASN A 295 13.83 42.22 -3.70
N VAL A 296 12.75 42.26 -2.91
CA VAL A 296 12.15 41.12 -2.24
C VAL A 296 10.83 40.78 -2.92
N THR A 297 10.70 39.56 -3.42
CA THR A 297 9.44 39.04 -3.99
C THR A 297 8.89 37.92 -3.13
N ILE A 298 7.57 37.72 -3.14
CA ILE A 298 6.94 36.56 -2.52
C ILE A 298 7.01 35.42 -3.54
N ARG A 299 7.67 34.30 -3.17
CA ARG A 299 7.79 33.11 -4.02
C ARG A 299 6.56 32.22 -3.94
N GLY A 300 5.91 32.18 -2.79
CA GLY A 300 4.70 31.40 -2.55
C GLY A 300 4.31 31.41 -1.07
N PHE A 301 3.06 31.01 -0.81
CA PHE A 301 2.56 30.73 0.54
C PHE A 301 2.44 29.22 0.71
N PHE A 302 2.63 28.74 1.93
CA PHE A 302 2.56 27.32 2.25
C PHE A 302 1.89 27.12 3.60
N THR A 303 1.08 26.08 3.71
CA THR A 303 0.53 25.61 4.99
C THR A 303 1.53 24.65 5.66
N LYS A 304 1.84 24.88 6.94
CA LYS A 304 2.45 23.90 7.85
C LYS A 304 1.41 23.12 8.65
N GLY A 305 0.13 23.41 8.40
CA GLY A 305 -0.97 22.57 8.84
C GLY A 305 -0.86 21.18 8.22
N GLU A 306 -1.61 20.25 8.81
CA GLU A 306 -1.83 18.95 8.21
C GLU A 306 -2.82 19.07 7.05
N VAL A 307 -2.48 18.46 5.91
CA VAL A 307 -3.32 18.41 4.71
C VAL A 307 -3.56 16.95 4.36
N GLN A 308 -4.83 16.63 4.05
CA GLN A 308 -5.22 15.36 3.45
C GLN A 308 -5.71 15.63 2.03
N GLN A 309 -5.19 14.89 1.06
CA GLN A 309 -5.53 15.10 -0.35
C GLN A 309 -5.66 13.79 -1.14
N GLU A 310 -6.62 13.77 -2.07
CA GLU A 310 -6.84 12.64 -2.96
C GLU A 310 -5.84 12.64 -4.13
N LEU A 311 -5.31 11.46 -4.44
CA LEU A 311 -4.56 11.22 -5.66
C LEU A 311 -5.16 10.02 -6.40
N GLN A 312 -5.42 10.20 -7.69
CA GLN A 312 -5.86 9.13 -8.60
C GLN A 312 -4.67 8.67 -9.45
N CYS A 313 -4.50 7.35 -9.51
CA CYS A 313 -3.42 6.66 -10.21
C CYS A 313 -4.03 5.65 -11.19
N ASP A 314 -3.99 6.01 -12.47
CA ASP A 314 -4.37 5.18 -13.60
C ASP A 314 -3.16 4.44 -14.19
N ASN A 315 -3.42 3.37 -14.94
CA ASN A 315 -2.44 2.64 -15.75
C ASN A 315 -1.26 2.05 -14.97
N LEU A 316 -1.48 1.67 -13.70
CA LEU A 316 -0.54 0.81 -12.97
C LEU A 316 -0.73 -0.62 -13.48
N TYR A 317 0.34 -1.41 -13.65
CA TYR A 317 0.24 -2.80 -14.12
C TYR A 317 0.83 -3.74 -13.08
N THR A 318 0.13 -4.82 -12.76
CA THR A 318 0.72 -5.92 -11.98
C THR A 318 1.77 -6.67 -12.78
N ARG A 319 2.54 -7.53 -12.11
CA ARG A 319 3.49 -8.44 -12.77
C ARG A 319 2.86 -9.25 -13.90
N ASP A 320 1.60 -9.64 -13.74
CA ASP A 320 0.80 -10.41 -14.70
C ASP A 320 0.12 -9.55 -15.78
N GLN A 321 0.51 -8.28 -15.90
CA GLN A 321 -0.05 -7.30 -16.84
C GLN A 321 -1.55 -6.99 -16.64
N VAL A 322 -2.10 -7.23 -15.43
CA VAL A 322 -3.46 -6.78 -15.08
C VAL A 322 -3.40 -5.28 -14.74
N PRO A 323 -4.11 -4.40 -15.47
CA PRO A 323 -4.11 -2.99 -15.16
C PRO A 323 -4.94 -2.70 -13.90
N VAL A 324 -4.38 -1.87 -13.03
CA VAL A 324 -4.95 -1.46 -11.75
C VAL A 324 -5.18 0.05 -11.77
N TRP A 325 -6.36 0.44 -11.30
CA TRP A 325 -6.71 1.80 -10.96
C TRP A 325 -6.77 1.94 -9.44
N LEU A 326 -6.05 2.92 -8.91
CA LEU A 326 -6.00 3.20 -7.47
C LEU A 326 -6.43 4.64 -7.19
N ARG A 327 -7.22 4.80 -6.14
CA ARG A 327 -7.58 6.09 -5.56
C ARG A 327 -7.09 6.10 -4.13
N ILE A 328 -6.21 7.04 -3.79
CA ILE A 328 -5.54 7.10 -2.49
C ILE A 328 -5.74 8.45 -1.81
N TYR A 329 -5.71 8.47 -0.48
CA TYR A 329 -5.49 9.68 0.31
C TYR A 329 -4.04 9.71 0.79
N LEU A 330 -3.37 10.83 0.53
CA LEU A 330 -2.10 11.19 1.15
C LEU A 330 -2.40 12.16 2.30
N ARG A 331 -1.89 11.87 3.50
CA ARG A 331 -1.98 12.73 4.68
C ARG A 331 -0.58 13.18 5.05
N PHE A 332 -0.30 14.48 4.93
CA PHE A 332 1.05 15.03 5.04
C PHE A 332 1.09 16.41 5.72
N GLN A 333 2.25 16.76 6.24
CA GLN A 333 2.53 18.04 6.89
C GLN A 333 3.86 18.61 6.38
N LEU A 334 3.89 19.91 6.02
CA LEU A 334 5.14 20.59 5.65
C LEU A 334 5.89 21.05 6.91
N LEU A 335 7.08 20.50 7.16
CA LEU A 335 7.93 20.91 8.29
C LEU A 335 8.95 21.97 7.88
N TYR A 336 9.59 21.80 6.70
CA TYR A 336 10.69 22.65 6.23
C TYR A 336 10.33 23.31 4.89
N PRO A 337 9.52 24.38 4.88
CA PRO A 337 9.01 25.02 3.66
C PRO A 337 10.13 25.56 2.76
N LEU A 338 11.27 25.94 3.33
CA LEU A 338 12.46 26.37 2.61
C LEU A 338 13.06 25.27 1.70
N GLN A 339 12.91 23.98 2.04
CA GLN A 339 13.39 22.87 1.20
C GLN A 339 12.51 22.74 -0.05
N LEU A 340 11.19 22.61 0.13
CA LEU A 340 10.20 22.60 -0.95
C LEU A 340 10.39 23.80 -1.90
N ALA A 341 10.52 25.00 -1.35
CA ALA A 341 10.70 26.21 -2.14
C ALA A 341 11.99 26.21 -2.98
N ARG A 342 13.10 25.63 -2.48
CA ARG A 342 14.35 25.47 -3.27
C ARG A 342 14.16 24.59 -4.50
N HIS A 343 13.38 23.51 -4.38
CA HIS A 343 13.03 22.65 -5.51
C HIS A 343 12.05 23.31 -6.50
N GLY A 344 11.35 24.37 -6.09
CA GLY A 344 10.50 25.19 -6.97
C GLY A 344 9.07 24.67 -7.14
N TYR A 345 8.64 23.70 -6.33
CA TYR A 345 7.25 23.24 -6.33
C TYR A 345 6.34 24.30 -5.66
N PRO A 346 5.17 24.62 -6.25
CA PRO A 346 4.26 25.62 -5.71
C PRO A 346 3.42 25.09 -4.55
N THR A 347 3.08 23.79 -4.52
CA THR A 347 2.44 23.13 -3.37
C THR A 347 3.23 21.90 -2.92
N PRO A 348 3.08 21.44 -1.65
CA PRO A 348 3.68 20.19 -1.20
C PRO A 348 3.10 18.96 -1.92
N PHE A 349 1.84 19.04 -2.37
CA PHE A 349 1.19 17.96 -3.09
C PHE A 349 1.83 17.72 -4.46
N ASP A 350 2.18 18.78 -5.20
CA ASP A 350 2.87 18.66 -6.50
C ASP A 350 4.18 17.87 -6.38
N ALA A 351 4.97 18.14 -5.34
CA ALA A 351 6.22 17.45 -5.07
C ALA A 351 6.01 15.96 -4.77
N LEU A 352 4.91 15.61 -4.09
CA LEU A 352 4.57 14.22 -3.78
C LEU A 352 3.89 13.50 -4.94
N GLN A 353 3.12 14.18 -5.80
CA GLN A 353 2.23 13.55 -6.78
C GLN A 353 2.99 12.62 -7.74
N ASP A 354 4.02 13.12 -8.41
CA ASP A 354 4.76 12.35 -9.41
C ASP A 354 5.64 11.27 -8.77
N LYS A 355 6.20 11.54 -7.59
CA LYS A 355 6.97 10.57 -6.81
C LYS A 355 6.09 9.42 -6.33
N THR A 356 4.89 9.72 -5.85
CA THR A 356 3.91 8.72 -5.42
C THR A 356 3.47 7.85 -6.60
N ARG A 357 3.17 8.44 -7.75
CA ARG A 357 2.85 7.68 -8.98
C ARG A 357 4.00 6.75 -9.40
N SER A 358 5.24 7.24 -9.37
CA SER A 358 6.42 6.45 -9.71
C SER A 358 6.63 5.27 -8.75
N ILE A 359 6.57 5.52 -7.43
CA ILE A 359 6.72 4.49 -6.39
C ILE A 359 5.60 3.44 -6.49
N LEU A 360 4.33 3.86 -6.61
CA LEU A 360 3.21 2.92 -6.77
C LEU A 360 3.32 2.08 -8.05
N THR A 361 3.82 2.66 -9.15
CA THR A 361 4.05 1.90 -10.39
C THR A 361 5.09 0.80 -10.18
N GLN A 362 6.21 1.12 -9.51
CA GLN A 362 7.26 0.15 -9.20
C GLN A 362 6.76 -0.96 -8.26
N ILE A 363 6.05 -0.60 -7.19
CA ILE A 363 5.52 -1.56 -6.21
C ILE A 363 4.48 -2.49 -6.85
N VAL A 364 3.49 -1.93 -7.55
CA VAL A 364 2.43 -2.73 -8.19
C VAL A 364 3.00 -3.66 -9.27
N ALA A 365 4.03 -3.24 -10.02
CA ALA A 365 4.71 -4.08 -11.01
C ALA A 365 5.42 -5.32 -10.42
N HIS A 366 5.73 -5.32 -9.12
CA HIS A 366 6.29 -6.48 -8.43
C HIS A 366 5.23 -7.42 -7.83
N LEU A 367 3.97 -6.99 -7.71
CA LEU A 367 2.88 -7.79 -7.18
C LEU A 367 2.23 -8.68 -8.24
N ASP A 368 1.96 -9.93 -7.85
CA ASP A 368 1.32 -11.00 -8.65
C ASP A 368 -0.17 -11.05 -8.29
N TYR A 369 -1.05 -10.79 -9.26
CA TYR A 369 -2.50 -10.82 -9.07
C TYR A 369 -2.99 -12.25 -8.79
N SER A 370 -2.44 -13.24 -9.48
CA SER A 370 -2.82 -14.65 -9.31
C SER A 370 -2.49 -15.18 -7.91
N ALA A 371 -1.46 -14.67 -7.25
CA ALA A 371 -1.12 -15.01 -5.87
C ALA A 371 -2.17 -14.47 -4.88
N MET A 372 -2.62 -13.23 -5.09
CA MET A 372 -3.63 -12.57 -4.25
C MET A 372 -5.03 -13.18 -4.47
N ALA A 373 -5.39 -13.48 -5.72
CA ALA A 373 -6.61 -14.21 -6.06
C ALA A 373 -6.63 -15.63 -5.47
N ARG A 374 -5.48 -16.33 -5.43
CA ARG A 374 -5.38 -17.63 -4.76
C ARG A 374 -5.59 -17.55 -3.25
N THR A 375 -5.02 -16.54 -2.58
CA THR A 375 -5.28 -16.34 -1.14
C THR A 375 -6.74 -16.01 -0.82
N ARG A 376 -7.50 -15.39 -1.75
CA ARG A 376 -8.96 -15.21 -1.64
C ARG A 376 -9.70 -16.52 -1.40
N ASN A 377 -9.33 -17.56 -2.16
CA ASN A 377 -10.04 -18.83 -2.21
C ASN A 377 -9.49 -19.86 -1.21
N ALA A 378 -8.31 -19.60 -0.62
CA ALA A 378 -7.64 -20.52 0.29
C ALA A 378 -8.02 -20.31 1.78
N ALA A 379 -8.79 -19.28 2.10
CA ALA A 379 -9.18 -18.92 3.47
C ALA A 379 -10.71 -19.00 3.69
N PRO A 380 -11.30 -20.21 3.82
CA PRO A 380 -12.53 -20.37 4.57
C PRO A 380 -12.23 -20.25 6.08
N ASP A 381 -13.21 -19.75 6.84
CA ASP A 381 -13.24 -19.69 8.31
C ASP A 381 -12.12 -18.87 8.99
N VAL A 382 -12.15 -17.55 8.81
CA VAL A 382 -11.71 -16.63 9.86
C VAL A 382 -12.83 -15.63 10.16
N ASP A 383 -13.67 -15.96 11.14
CA ASP A 383 -14.71 -15.07 11.69
C ASP A 383 -14.07 -13.88 12.41
N ILE A 384 -13.66 -12.84 11.67
CA ILE A 384 -13.36 -11.52 12.23
C ILE A 384 -14.58 -10.63 12.01
N ALA A 385 -15.37 -10.55 13.08
CA ALA A 385 -16.31 -9.50 13.48
C ALA A 385 -16.91 -8.59 12.39
N GLU A 386 -18.25 -8.58 12.42
CA GLU A 386 -19.16 -7.54 11.95
C GLU A 386 -18.53 -6.14 11.72
N HIS A 387 -18.88 -5.55 10.56
CA HIS A 387 -18.50 -4.21 10.06
C HIS A 387 -17.31 -4.09 9.07
N ALA A 388 -17.21 -5.00 8.09
CA ALA A 388 -16.74 -4.62 6.75
C ALA A 388 -17.23 -5.61 5.66
N GLU A 389 -17.87 -5.11 4.60
CA GLU A 389 -18.13 -5.88 3.36
C GLU A 389 -16.87 -5.96 2.45
N ASP A 390 -15.67 -6.06 3.04
CA ASP A 390 -14.42 -5.86 2.30
C ASP A 390 -13.77 -7.19 1.85
N ASP A 391 -13.57 -7.26 0.54
CA ASP A 391 -13.06 -8.42 -0.20
C ASP A 391 -11.64 -8.78 0.26
N SER A 392 -11.49 -9.87 1.05
CA SER A 392 -10.28 -10.22 1.83
C SER A 392 -8.95 -10.18 1.04
N ALA A 393 -8.94 -10.63 -0.22
CA ALA A 393 -7.75 -10.56 -1.08
C ALA A 393 -7.31 -9.11 -1.39
N GLY A 394 -8.27 -8.19 -1.44
CA GLY A 394 -8.02 -6.77 -1.59
C GLY A 394 -7.41 -6.13 -0.34
N ALA A 395 -7.72 -6.62 0.86
CA ALA A 395 -7.05 -6.20 2.09
C ALA A 395 -5.56 -6.61 2.09
N ILE A 396 -5.24 -7.80 1.59
CA ILE A 396 -3.83 -8.26 1.40
C ILE A 396 -3.10 -7.34 0.41
N PHE A 397 -3.68 -7.06 -0.77
CA PHE A 397 -3.10 -6.11 -1.72
C PHE A 397 -2.90 -4.71 -1.10
N VAL A 398 -3.93 -4.17 -0.44
CA VAL A 398 -3.89 -2.82 0.14
C VAL A 398 -2.85 -2.71 1.24
N SER A 399 -2.73 -3.72 2.12
CA SER A 399 -1.72 -3.74 3.18
C SER A 399 -0.30 -3.84 2.63
N ALA A 400 -0.05 -4.71 1.64
CA ALA A 400 1.25 -4.87 1.01
C ALA A 400 1.70 -3.58 0.29
N VAL A 401 0.82 -3.01 -0.55
CA VAL A 401 1.10 -1.73 -1.24
C VAL A 401 1.30 -0.61 -0.24
N ARG A 402 0.44 -0.48 0.78
CA ARG A 402 0.55 0.59 1.79
C ARG A 402 1.89 0.51 2.53
N MET A 403 2.25 -0.67 3.04
CA MET A 403 3.45 -0.84 3.87
C MET A 403 4.73 -0.54 3.09
N GLN A 404 4.85 -0.98 1.84
CA GLN A 404 6.03 -0.66 1.03
C GLN A 404 6.01 0.81 0.55
N ALA A 405 4.85 1.32 0.10
CA ALA A 405 4.77 2.67 -0.45
C ALA A 405 4.98 3.75 0.61
N ILE A 406 4.50 3.55 1.85
CA ILE A 406 4.63 4.56 2.90
C ILE A 406 6.08 4.76 3.33
N ASP A 407 6.90 3.71 3.35
CA ASP A 407 8.31 3.79 3.76
C ASP A 407 9.17 4.42 2.65
N GLU A 408 9.02 3.98 1.40
CA GLU A 408 9.70 4.60 0.24
C GLU A 408 9.29 6.08 0.08
N LEU A 409 8.00 6.39 0.20
CA LEU A 409 7.49 7.76 0.06
C LEU A 409 7.88 8.65 1.26
N LYS A 410 8.02 8.12 2.48
CA LYS A 410 8.55 8.88 3.64
C LYS A 410 9.98 9.35 3.41
N VAL A 411 10.85 8.50 2.84
CA VAL A 411 12.23 8.88 2.50
C VAL A 411 12.21 10.03 1.50
N VAL A 412 11.49 9.89 0.39
CA VAL A 412 11.41 10.92 -0.66
C VAL A 412 10.74 12.20 -0.18
N ALA A 413 9.67 12.12 0.61
CA ALA A 413 8.99 13.29 1.19
C ALA A 413 9.95 14.11 2.08
N SER A 414 10.84 13.43 2.82
CA SER A 414 11.80 14.09 3.70
C SER A 414 12.84 14.95 2.97
N GLU A 415 13.16 14.64 1.71
CA GLU A 415 14.05 15.46 0.87
C GLU A 415 13.45 16.85 0.58
N TYR A 416 12.13 16.89 0.38
CA TYR A 416 11.36 18.13 0.15
C TYR A 416 10.94 18.84 1.44
N GLY A 417 11.30 18.32 2.62
CA GLY A 417 10.90 18.87 3.91
C GLY A 417 9.47 18.55 4.35
N ILE A 418 8.87 17.53 3.73
CA ILE A 418 7.50 17.08 3.99
C ILE A 418 7.54 15.84 4.90
N LYS A 419 6.71 15.85 5.95
CA LYS A 419 6.43 14.69 6.78
C LYS A 419 5.16 14.01 6.26
N LEU A 420 5.29 12.82 5.69
CA LEU A 420 4.15 11.96 5.38
C LEU A 420 3.67 11.27 6.68
N GLU A 421 2.40 11.50 7.05
CA GLU A 421 1.78 10.85 8.21
C GLU A 421 1.23 9.47 7.83
N ASP A 422 0.33 9.42 6.85
CA ASP A 422 -0.35 8.21 6.39
C ASP A 422 -0.58 8.23 4.87
N LEU A 423 -0.73 7.02 4.31
CA LEU A 423 -1.16 6.75 2.95
C LEU A 423 -2.30 5.73 3.04
N ALA A 424 -3.52 6.15 2.68
CA ALA A 424 -4.69 5.28 2.67
C ALA A 424 -5.13 4.97 1.23
N ILE A 425 -5.47 3.72 0.94
CA ILE A 425 -6.06 3.32 -0.35
C ILE A 425 -7.56 3.25 -0.16
N ILE A 426 -8.31 4.03 -0.95
CA ILE A 426 -9.75 4.26 -0.82
C ILE A 426 -10.53 3.30 -1.70
N ASP A 427 -10.12 3.20 -2.97
CA ASP A 427 -10.78 2.43 -4.01
C ASP A 427 -9.69 1.81 -4.89
N ARG A 428 -9.94 0.57 -5.32
CA ARG A 428 -9.03 -0.28 -6.07
C ARG A 428 -9.86 -0.99 -7.14
N ARG A 429 -9.51 -0.84 -8.41
CA ARG A 429 -10.23 -1.48 -9.52
C ARG A 429 -9.25 -2.12 -10.48
N PHE A 430 -9.27 -3.45 -10.52
CA PHE A 430 -8.59 -4.21 -11.57
C PHE A 430 -9.42 -4.07 -12.85
N LYS A 431 -8.86 -3.41 -13.87
CA LYS A 431 -9.54 -3.15 -15.14
C LYS A 431 -9.41 -4.37 -16.07
N GLY A 432 -10.51 -4.78 -16.70
CA GLY A 432 -10.51 -5.63 -17.91
C GLY A 432 -10.85 -7.12 -17.74
N GLU A 433 -11.12 -7.76 -18.87
CA GLU A 433 -11.50 -9.19 -18.97
C GLU A 433 -10.45 -10.15 -18.40
N ILE A 434 -9.19 -9.73 -18.30
CA ILE A 434 -8.08 -10.57 -17.87
C ILE A 434 -8.22 -10.98 -16.40
N ALA A 435 -8.73 -10.08 -15.53
CA ALA A 435 -9.02 -10.44 -14.14
C ALA A 435 -10.09 -11.54 -14.07
N ALA A 436 -11.21 -11.40 -14.80
CA ALA A 436 -12.26 -12.43 -14.87
C ALA A 436 -11.77 -13.74 -15.52
N LYS A 437 -10.85 -13.68 -16.49
CA LYS A 437 -10.20 -14.85 -17.11
C LYS A 437 -9.21 -15.54 -16.14
N LEU A 438 -8.46 -14.78 -15.34
CA LEU A 438 -7.58 -15.34 -14.31
C LEU A 438 -8.38 -15.92 -13.14
N ASP A 439 -9.45 -15.28 -12.70
CA ASP A 439 -10.36 -15.81 -11.68
C ASP A 439 -11.00 -17.11 -12.16
N SER A 440 -11.52 -17.18 -13.40
CA SER A 440 -12.08 -18.41 -13.96
C SER A 440 -11.04 -19.50 -14.27
N LEU A 441 -9.80 -19.16 -14.60
CA LEU A 441 -8.71 -20.14 -14.74
C LEU A 441 -8.22 -20.65 -13.39
N THR A 442 -8.15 -19.80 -12.36
CA THR A 442 -7.74 -20.20 -11.01
C THR A 442 -8.81 -20.99 -10.30
N THR A 443 -10.10 -20.64 -10.42
CA THR A 443 -11.19 -21.50 -9.93
C THR A 443 -11.18 -22.84 -10.65
N ARG A 444 -11.08 -22.87 -11.98
CA ARG A 444 -10.97 -24.14 -12.73
C ARG A 444 -9.75 -24.99 -12.35
N ALA A 445 -8.61 -24.35 -12.05
CA ALA A 445 -7.41 -25.05 -11.60
C ALA A 445 -7.58 -25.60 -10.16
N LEU A 446 -8.24 -24.85 -9.28
CA LEU A 446 -8.59 -25.30 -7.93
C LEU A 446 -9.64 -26.42 -7.95
N GLU A 447 -10.67 -26.30 -8.79
CA GLU A 447 -11.66 -27.36 -9.06
C GLU A 447 -10.98 -28.62 -9.57
N ALA A 448 -10.10 -28.53 -10.57
CA ALA A 448 -9.33 -29.66 -11.08
C ALA A 448 -8.36 -30.24 -10.02
N GLN A 449 -7.80 -29.42 -9.15
CA GLN A 449 -6.96 -29.87 -8.03
C GLN A 449 -7.78 -30.61 -6.96
N VAL A 450 -8.97 -30.12 -6.63
CA VAL A 450 -9.92 -30.75 -5.69
C VAL A 450 -10.51 -32.03 -6.30
N GLU A 451 -10.87 -32.03 -7.59
CA GLU A 451 -11.31 -33.21 -8.33
C GLU A 451 -10.19 -34.27 -8.36
N SER A 452 -8.96 -33.89 -8.70
CA SER A 452 -7.80 -34.78 -8.67
C SER A 452 -7.55 -35.36 -7.27
N ALA A 453 -7.57 -34.53 -6.22
CA ALA A 453 -7.41 -34.99 -4.84
C ALA A 453 -8.56 -35.90 -4.37
N ASN A 454 -9.79 -35.67 -4.85
CA ASN A 454 -10.94 -36.51 -4.58
C ASN A 454 -10.88 -37.84 -5.36
N LEU A 455 -10.43 -37.81 -6.62
CA LEU A 455 -10.14 -39.02 -7.41
C LEU A 455 -9.02 -39.84 -6.77
N ASP A 456 -7.97 -39.22 -6.25
CA ASP A 456 -6.90 -39.92 -5.50
C ASP A 456 -7.42 -40.54 -4.20
N ARG A 457 -8.29 -39.85 -3.46
CA ARG A 457 -9.00 -40.41 -2.30
C ARG A 457 -9.91 -41.58 -2.71
N GLU A 458 -10.66 -41.45 -3.80
CA GLU A 458 -11.54 -42.51 -4.31
C GLU A 458 -10.73 -43.72 -4.79
N ASN A 459 -9.61 -43.49 -5.49
CA ASN A 459 -8.69 -44.53 -5.95
C ASN A 459 -7.99 -45.22 -4.77
N ALA A 460 -7.56 -44.49 -3.75
CA ALA A 460 -7.02 -45.06 -2.51
C ALA A 460 -8.07 -45.91 -1.78
N ASN A 461 -9.32 -45.46 -1.72
CA ASN A 461 -10.43 -46.22 -1.14
C ASN A 461 -10.78 -47.47 -1.96
N LYS A 462 -10.76 -47.39 -3.30
CA LYS A 462 -10.93 -48.54 -4.21
C LYS A 462 -9.82 -49.57 -4.02
N ARG A 463 -8.54 -49.14 -3.95
CA ARG A 463 -7.40 -50.04 -3.67
C ARG A 463 -7.54 -50.71 -2.30
N ARG A 464 -7.83 -49.95 -1.24
CA ARG A 464 -8.07 -50.51 0.10
C ARG A 464 -9.22 -51.50 0.14
N LYS A 465 -10.29 -51.26 -0.62
CA LYS A 465 -11.41 -52.21 -0.74
C LYS A 465 -10.97 -53.49 -1.44
N GLN A 466 -10.26 -53.39 -2.58
CA GLN A 466 -9.71 -54.55 -3.29
C GLN A 466 -8.71 -55.35 -2.44
N GLU A 467 -7.85 -54.69 -1.67
CA GLU A 467 -6.95 -55.32 -0.69
C GLU A 467 -7.72 -56.03 0.44
N GLY A 468 -8.83 -55.45 0.90
CA GLY A 468 -9.74 -56.07 1.86
C GLY A 468 -10.40 -57.33 1.30
N ASP A 469 -10.99 -57.23 0.11
CA ASP A 469 -11.63 -58.34 -0.60
C ASP A 469 -10.63 -59.48 -0.88
N ALA A 470 -9.39 -59.15 -1.27
CA ALA A 470 -8.31 -60.12 -1.46
C ALA A 470 -7.95 -60.88 -0.16
N LYS A 471 -7.82 -60.17 0.98
CA LYS A 471 -7.57 -60.78 2.29
C LYS A 471 -8.72 -61.67 2.76
N VAL A 472 -9.97 -61.28 2.49
CA VAL A 472 -11.15 -62.12 2.78
C VAL A 472 -11.12 -63.40 1.95
N LEU A 473 -10.76 -63.31 0.67
CA LEU A 473 -10.67 -64.47 -0.23
C LEU A 473 -9.49 -65.40 0.15
N GLU A 474 -8.37 -64.86 0.60
CA GLU A 474 -7.26 -65.62 1.17
C GLU A 474 -7.69 -66.38 2.44
N LEU A 475 -8.37 -65.71 3.38
CA LEU A 475 -8.95 -66.32 4.59
C LEU A 475 -9.95 -67.44 4.25
N GLN A 476 -10.85 -67.23 3.30
CA GLN A 476 -11.79 -68.27 2.85
C GLN A 476 -11.06 -69.48 2.23
N ASN A 477 -9.99 -69.26 1.47
CA ASN A 477 -9.18 -70.34 0.91
C ASN A 477 -8.39 -71.08 2.00
N ALA A 478 -7.88 -70.39 3.02
CA ALA A 478 -7.24 -71.00 4.19
C ALA A 478 -8.24 -71.86 4.98
N MET A 479 -9.46 -71.36 5.23
CA MET A 479 -10.52 -72.14 5.87
C MET A 479 -10.90 -73.39 5.07
N LYS A 480 -11.08 -73.28 3.75
CA LYS A 480 -11.38 -74.44 2.87
C LYS A 480 -10.26 -75.49 2.88
N ARG A 481 -8.99 -75.07 2.99
CA ARG A 481 -7.85 -75.99 3.13
C ARG A 481 -7.90 -76.71 4.49
N ALA A 482 -8.12 -75.98 5.58
CA ALA A 482 -8.20 -76.56 6.92
C ALA A 482 -9.36 -77.57 7.06
N THR A 483 -10.53 -77.30 6.47
CA THR A 483 -11.64 -78.28 6.46
C THR A 483 -11.28 -79.53 5.65
N ALA A 484 -10.72 -79.37 4.44
CA ALA A 484 -10.32 -80.50 3.61
C ALA A 484 -9.22 -81.37 4.26
N GLU A 485 -8.28 -80.75 4.98
CA GLU A 485 -7.24 -81.46 5.72
C GLU A 485 -7.82 -82.23 6.93
N THR A 486 -8.81 -81.67 7.62
CA THR A 486 -9.53 -82.34 8.71
C THR A 486 -10.29 -83.56 8.20
N ASP A 487 -10.99 -83.44 7.06
CA ASP A 487 -11.70 -84.57 6.42
C ASP A 487 -10.72 -85.67 5.94
N ALA A 488 -9.56 -85.28 5.41
CA ALA A 488 -8.49 -86.21 5.05
C ALA A 488 -7.95 -86.99 6.27
N GLN A 489 -7.74 -86.32 7.41
CA GLN A 489 -7.30 -87.00 8.63
C GLN A 489 -8.37 -87.97 9.17
N ASN A 490 -9.64 -87.57 9.15
CA ASN A 490 -10.77 -88.42 9.58
C ASN A 490 -10.89 -89.69 8.73
N THR A 491 -10.75 -89.59 7.41
CA THR A 491 -10.79 -90.77 6.52
C THR A 491 -9.60 -91.71 6.72
N ILE A 492 -8.40 -91.19 6.97
CA ILE A 492 -7.21 -92.01 7.30
C ILE A 492 -7.39 -92.76 8.63
N GLN A 493 -7.94 -92.13 9.66
CA GLN A 493 -8.21 -92.79 10.95
C GLN A 493 -9.28 -93.89 10.80
N ALA A 494 -10.37 -93.62 10.08
CA ALA A 494 -11.42 -94.62 9.80
C ALA A 494 -10.88 -95.82 9.00
N ALA A 495 -9.93 -95.62 8.08
CA ALA A 495 -9.28 -96.70 7.35
C ALA A 495 -8.37 -97.56 8.26
N ARG A 496 -7.61 -96.95 9.17
CA ARG A 496 -6.77 -97.67 10.14
C ARG A 496 -7.58 -98.55 11.08
N ALA A 497 -8.67 -98.02 11.65
CA ALA A 497 -9.55 -98.78 12.54
C ALA A 497 -10.14 -100.04 11.88
N LYS A 498 -10.51 -99.95 10.60
CA LYS A 498 -10.98 -101.12 9.83
C LYS A 498 -9.88 -102.16 9.62
N ALA A 499 -8.66 -101.75 9.28
CA ALA A 499 -7.55 -102.68 9.09
C ALA A 499 -7.19 -103.44 10.38
N GLU A 500 -7.21 -102.76 11.53
CA GLU A 500 -6.90 -103.35 12.83
C GLU A 500 -7.98 -104.36 13.28
N SER A 501 -9.27 -104.06 13.05
CA SER A 501 -10.36 -105.01 13.31
C SER A 501 -10.23 -106.31 12.51
N ALA A 502 -9.78 -106.23 11.25
CA ALA A 502 -9.62 -107.40 10.38
C ALA A 502 -8.49 -108.34 10.84
N LEU A 503 -7.39 -107.78 11.37
CA LEU A 503 -6.28 -108.57 11.94
C LEU A 503 -6.71 -109.36 13.18
N ILE A 504 -7.44 -108.70 14.10
CA ILE A 504 -7.95 -109.33 15.33
C ILE A 504 -8.89 -110.49 15.00
N GLN A 505 -9.77 -110.31 14.00
CA GLN A 505 -10.72 -111.34 13.60
C GLN A 505 -10.03 -112.55 12.93
N ALA A 506 -9.03 -112.32 12.09
CA ALA A 506 -8.23 -113.40 11.49
C ALA A 506 -7.46 -114.23 12.54
N GLU A 507 -6.93 -113.59 13.60
CA GLU A 507 -6.23 -114.29 14.68
C GLU A 507 -7.19 -115.16 15.52
N ALA A 508 -8.43 -114.70 15.74
CA ALA A 508 -9.47 -115.46 16.42
C ALA A 508 -9.87 -116.72 15.64
N ASP A 509 -10.09 -116.59 14.32
CA ASP A 509 -10.46 -117.71 13.46
C ASP A 509 -9.34 -118.77 13.37
N ALA A 510 -8.08 -118.35 13.29
CA ALA A 510 -6.93 -119.27 13.28
C ALA A 510 -6.86 -120.12 14.56
N LYS A 511 -7.12 -119.52 15.73
CA LYS A 511 -7.16 -120.23 17.03
C LYS A 511 -8.34 -121.20 17.08
N ALA A 512 -9.52 -120.82 16.58
CA ALA A 512 -10.69 -121.68 16.54
C ALA A 512 -10.51 -122.92 15.64
N ILE A 513 -9.85 -122.76 14.48
CA ILE A 513 -9.55 -123.87 13.56
C ILE A 513 -8.61 -124.89 14.23
N LYS A 514 -7.56 -124.42 14.92
CA LYS A 514 -6.59 -125.30 15.59
C LYS A 514 -7.26 -126.23 16.62
N VAL A 515 -8.13 -125.68 17.47
CA VAL A 515 -8.88 -126.46 18.48
C VAL A 515 -9.80 -127.51 17.84
N ARG A 516 -10.47 -127.17 16.72
CA ARG A 516 -11.32 -128.13 15.99
C ARG A 516 -10.52 -129.28 15.39
N ALA A 517 -9.34 -129.01 14.84
CA ALA A 517 -8.47 -130.03 14.24
C ALA A 517 -7.92 -131.02 15.29
N GLU A 518 -7.51 -130.51 16.46
CA GLU A 518 -7.03 -131.34 17.57
C GLU A 518 -8.12 -132.29 18.11
N ALA A 519 -9.36 -131.81 18.21
CA ALA A 519 -10.51 -132.63 18.62
C ALA A 519 -10.85 -133.75 17.61
N GLN A 520 -10.84 -133.45 16.30
CA GLN A 520 -11.10 -134.45 15.26
C GLN A 520 -10.01 -135.54 15.22
N ALA A 521 -8.74 -135.18 15.41
CA ALA A 521 -7.64 -136.14 15.44
C ALA A 521 -7.75 -137.15 16.61
N GLN A 522 -8.30 -136.74 17.75
CA GLN A 522 -8.56 -137.65 18.87
C GLN A 522 -9.71 -138.62 18.58
N ALA A 523 -10.82 -138.13 18.01
CA ALA A 523 -11.98 -138.98 17.67
C ALA A 523 -11.60 -140.14 16.72
N VAL A 524 -10.85 -139.85 15.66
CA VAL A 524 -10.40 -140.88 14.69
C VAL A 524 -9.50 -141.94 15.34
N ARG A 525 -8.62 -141.55 16.28
CA ARG A 525 -7.76 -142.52 17.01
C ARG A 525 -8.57 -143.48 17.87
N VAL A 526 -9.61 -142.98 18.55
CA VAL A 526 -10.49 -143.83 19.37
C VAL A 526 -11.31 -144.77 18.48
N GLN A 527 -11.85 -144.27 17.36
CA GLN A 527 -12.59 -145.08 16.39
C GLN A 527 -11.73 -146.24 15.84
N ALA A 528 -10.52 -145.94 15.39
CA ALA A 528 -9.60 -146.94 14.82
C ALA A 528 -9.12 -147.99 15.82
N ALA A 529 -9.06 -147.66 17.11
CA ALA A 529 -8.75 -148.64 18.16
C ALA A 529 -9.89 -149.65 18.37
N ILE A 530 -11.15 -149.18 18.33
CA ILE A 530 -12.34 -150.04 18.50
C ILE A 530 -12.49 -151.02 17.33
N ASP A 531 -12.29 -150.56 16.09
CA ASP A 531 -12.43 -151.41 14.90
C ASP A 531 -11.36 -152.53 14.81
N ALA A 532 -10.23 -152.39 15.53
CA ALA A 532 -9.14 -153.36 15.52
C ALA A 532 -9.38 -154.60 16.42
N GLU A 533 -10.31 -154.54 17.38
CA GLU A 533 -10.48 -155.60 18.40
C GLU A 533 -11.55 -156.66 18.04
N ILE A 534 -12.21 -156.51 16.88
CA ILE A 534 -13.33 -157.34 16.42
C ILE A 534 -12.85 -158.73 15.93
N ARG A 535 -13.16 -159.79 16.69
CA ARG A 535 -12.75 -161.17 16.39
C ARG A 535 -13.72 -161.98 15.52
N ASP A 536 -14.96 -161.54 15.36
CA ASP A 536 -15.99 -162.25 14.58
C ASP A 536 -15.89 -161.94 13.07
N ASP A 537 -15.85 -162.96 12.22
CA ASP A 537 -15.65 -162.82 10.77
C ASP A 537 -16.84 -162.13 10.08
N PHE A 538 -18.07 -162.30 10.59
CA PHE A 538 -19.24 -161.59 10.03
C PHE A 538 -19.15 -160.08 10.31
N ALA A 539 -18.73 -159.70 11.51
CA ALA A 539 -18.52 -158.31 11.89
C ALA A 539 -17.35 -157.65 11.12
N ARG A 540 -16.31 -158.42 10.79
CA ARG A 540 -15.18 -157.96 9.96
C ARG A 540 -15.61 -157.61 8.52
N GLY A 541 -16.59 -158.33 7.97
CA GLY A 541 -17.23 -157.98 6.69
C GLY A 541 -18.01 -156.66 6.78
N LEU A 542 -18.75 -156.46 7.87
CA LEU A 542 -19.56 -155.26 8.09
C LEU A 542 -18.69 -154.01 8.30
N ALA A 543 -17.56 -154.13 9.01
CA ALA A 543 -16.56 -153.07 9.13
C ALA A 543 -15.99 -152.64 7.77
N LYS A 544 -15.63 -153.59 6.90
CA LYS A 544 -15.19 -153.29 5.51
C LYS A 544 -16.24 -152.53 4.72
N SER A 545 -17.51 -152.95 4.78
CA SER A 545 -18.60 -152.24 4.09
C SER A 545 -18.79 -150.80 4.59
N ARG A 546 -18.50 -150.53 5.87
CA ARG A 546 -18.60 -149.17 6.45
C ARG A 546 -17.53 -148.25 5.87
N VAL A 547 -16.29 -148.75 5.75
CA VAL A 547 -15.19 -148.04 5.10
C VAL A 547 -15.49 -147.77 3.62
N GLU A 548 -16.09 -148.73 2.90
CA GLU A 548 -16.52 -148.54 1.51
C GLU A 548 -17.62 -147.49 1.37
N VAL A 549 -18.59 -147.44 2.28
CA VAL A 549 -19.65 -146.41 2.30
C VAL A 549 -19.06 -145.02 2.58
N GLU A 550 -18.14 -144.89 3.53
CA GLU A 550 -17.46 -143.61 3.79
C GLU A 550 -16.59 -143.17 2.61
N ARG A 551 -15.87 -144.11 1.97
CA ARG A 551 -15.11 -143.85 0.74
C ARG A 551 -16.01 -143.37 -0.40
N THR A 552 -17.14 -144.03 -0.61
CA THR A 552 -18.12 -143.63 -1.64
C THR A 552 -18.75 -142.26 -1.32
N ARG A 553 -18.97 -141.94 -0.04
CA ARG A 553 -19.47 -140.62 0.39
C ARG A 553 -18.44 -139.50 0.19
N ALA A 554 -17.16 -139.77 0.44
CA ALA A 554 -16.08 -138.79 0.31
C ALA A 554 -15.75 -138.43 -1.14
N PHE A 555 -15.86 -139.38 -2.08
CA PHE A 555 -15.43 -139.22 -3.48
C PHE A 555 -16.57 -139.27 -4.52
N GLY A 556 -17.81 -139.47 -4.08
CA GLY A 556 -19.02 -139.38 -4.92
C GLY A 556 -19.32 -140.64 -5.75
N SER A 557 -20.61 -140.86 -6.05
CA SER A 557 -21.14 -142.11 -6.63
C SER A 557 -20.73 -142.45 -8.07
N ARG A 558 -19.82 -141.69 -8.68
CA ARG A 558 -19.30 -141.91 -10.04
C ARG A 558 -17.78 -142.18 -10.09
N THR A 559 -17.09 -142.23 -8.96
CA THR A 559 -15.67 -142.65 -8.93
C THR A 559 -15.55 -144.17 -8.92
N VAL A 560 -14.96 -144.73 -9.97
CA VAL A 560 -14.60 -146.16 -10.03
C VAL A 560 -13.20 -146.33 -9.45
N PHE A 561 -13.08 -147.05 -8.33
CA PHE A 561 -11.80 -147.37 -7.72
C PHE A 561 -11.23 -148.67 -8.32
N ALA A 562 -10.00 -148.62 -8.84
CA ALA A 562 -9.32 -149.81 -9.32
C ALA A 562 -8.96 -150.76 -8.15
N PRO A 563 -9.15 -152.09 -8.29
CA PRO A 563 -8.73 -153.06 -7.28
C PRO A 563 -7.22 -153.07 -7.07
N ILE A 564 -6.77 -152.94 -5.82
CA ILE A 564 -5.35 -152.73 -5.45
C ILE A 564 -4.66 -154.07 -5.15
N GLU A 565 -4.77 -155.03 -6.06
CA GLU A 565 -4.02 -156.32 -5.99
C GLU A 565 -2.90 -156.42 -7.04
N ALA A 566 -2.82 -155.47 -7.99
CA ALA A 566 -1.71 -155.36 -8.93
C ALA A 566 -0.58 -154.48 -8.34
N TYR A 567 0.48 -155.15 -7.88
CA TYR A 567 1.71 -154.58 -7.32
C TYR A 567 2.55 -153.78 -8.34
N GLN A 568 3.27 -152.77 -7.83
CA GLN A 568 4.60 -152.30 -8.24
C GLN A 568 4.83 -151.46 -9.53
N SER A 569 5.86 -150.58 -9.41
CA SER A 569 6.37 -149.56 -10.36
C SER A 569 5.45 -148.36 -10.64
N GLY A 570 5.89 -147.10 -10.68
CA GLY A 570 7.19 -146.49 -10.33
C GLY A 570 7.57 -145.33 -11.25
N GLY A 571 7.46 -144.05 -10.81
CA GLY A 571 8.03 -142.90 -11.56
C GLY A 571 7.28 -141.55 -11.51
N MET A 572 7.74 -140.65 -10.62
CA MET A 572 8.25 -139.27 -10.87
C MET A 572 7.63 -138.26 -11.92
N VAL A 573 7.62 -136.96 -11.53
CA VAL A 573 7.79 -135.68 -12.32
C VAL A 573 6.59 -134.70 -12.48
N GLY A 574 6.88 -133.39 -12.24
CA GLY A 574 6.28 -132.20 -12.91
C GLY A 574 5.49 -131.24 -11.98
N MET A 575 5.81 -129.96 -11.68
CA MET A 575 6.82 -128.95 -12.08
C MET A 575 6.48 -127.96 -13.24
N GLY A 576 6.26 -126.67 -12.91
CA GLY A 576 6.28 -125.47 -13.80
C GLY A 576 5.03 -125.20 -14.68
N MET A 577 4.78 -124.00 -15.27
CA MET A 577 5.33 -122.62 -15.13
C MET A 577 4.49 -121.61 -16.00
N VAL A 578 4.67 -120.28 -15.84
CA VAL A 578 4.53 -119.20 -16.90
C VAL A 578 3.10 -118.85 -17.46
N ALA A 579 2.80 -117.69 -18.11
CA ALA A 579 2.99 -116.24 -17.84
C ALA A 579 2.23 -115.32 -18.87
N GLY A 580 1.77 -114.12 -18.45
CA GLY A 580 1.73 -112.81 -19.19
C GLY A 580 0.81 -112.51 -20.41
N SER A 581 0.21 -111.28 -20.46
CA SER A 581 0.23 -110.33 -21.63
C SER A 581 -0.70 -109.08 -21.53
N ARG A 582 -0.14 -107.85 -21.74
CA ARG A 582 -0.51 -106.67 -22.61
C ARG A 582 -1.95 -106.51 -23.24
N LEU A 583 -2.49 -105.34 -23.69
CA LEU A 583 -2.00 -104.01 -24.19
C LEU A 583 -3.17 -102.95 -24.39
N VAL A 584 -2.85 -101.68 -24.77
CA VAL A 584 -3.62 -100.68 -25.63
C VAL A 584 -4.94 -100.06 -25.05
N GLU A 585 -5.17 -98.75 -24.84
CA GLU A 585 -5.14 -97.43 -25.58
C GLU A 585 -6.58 -96.85 -25.61
N ASP A 586 -6.78 -95.54 -25.36
CA ASP A 586 -7.21 -94.56 -26.39
C ASP A 586 -7.37 -93.10 -25.87
N VAL A 587 -7.29 -92.10 -26.75
CA VAL A 587 -7.40 -90.64 -26.46
C VAL A 587 -8.12 -89.88 -27.58
N PRO A 588 -9.18 -89.08 -27.29
CA PRO A 588 -9.35 -87.75 -27.90
C PRO A 588 -10.03 -86.67 -27.00
N VAL A 589 -10.13 -85.36 -27.31
CA VAL A 589 -9.18 -84.32 -27.82
C VAL A 589 -9.91 -82.93 -27.87
N ARG A 590 -9.26 -81.82 -27.41
CA ARG A 590 -9.59 -80.37 -27.66
C ARG A 590 -10.91 -79.79 -27.06
N ALA A 591 -11.16 -78.47 -26.93
CA ALA A 591 -10.39 -77.22 -27.21
C ALA A 591 -10.97 -75.99 -26.47
N ASN A 592 -10.32 -74.83 -26.66
CA ASN A 592 -10.72 -73.44 -26.35
C ASN A 592 -10.55 -72.97 -24.88
N GLY A 593 -10.16 -71.72 -24.62
CA GLY A 593 -9.79 -70.63 -25.55
C GLY A 593 -9.44 -69.35 -24.80
N SER A 594 -8.49 -68.57 -25.32
CA SER A 594 -7.90 -67.40 -24.65
C SER A 594 -8.81 -66.17 -24.53
N LYS A 595 -8.57 -65.38 -23.49
CA LYS A 595 -7.98 -64.04 -23.65
C LYS A 595 -7.13 -63.67 -22.45
#